data_AF-A0A0A9GAL6-F1
#
_entry.id   AF-A0A0A9GAL6-F1
#
_cell.length_a   1.000
_cell.length_b   1.000
_cell.length_c   1.000
_cell.angle_alpha   90.00
_cell.angle_beta   90.00
_cell.angle_gamma   90.00
#
_symmetry.space_group_name_H-M   'P 1'
#
loop_
_entity.id
_entity.type
_entity.pdbx_description
1 polymer ?
#
loop_
_entity_poly.entity_id
_entity_poly.type
_entity_poly.pdbx_seq_one_letter_code
_entity_poly.pdbx_strand_id
1 'polypeptide(L)'
;MATPPVPPLRRVSCGSLLQELQELWGEIGQDEMERDRMILQLEEDCLNVYRKKVDQTRRQKADLIQALSFGEADIDKILSALGERESFSRSEKLGGTLMEQLAKIEPVLKDLRQRRDERVNELRAVQLEIVRLQAEISGTIDHGDLTTPLIDESNLSLRKLGELKAQLNELQTEKNLRLQKIDIQIKSINEVCKMMSFDLKEALHDVHPSYAELGRSKSISK
;
A
#
# COMPACT_ATOMS: atom_id res chain seq x y z
N MET A 1 -38.56 -23.85 -3.44
CA MET A 1 -38.91 -24.65 -2.26
C MET A 1 -38.94 -23.71 -1.06
N ALA A 2 -40.12 -23.48 -0.48
CA ALA A 2 -40.28 -22.62 0.69
C ALA A 2 -39.85 -23.39 1.95
N THR A 3 -38.97 -22.78 2.75
CA THR A 3 -38.59 -23.29 4.07
C THR A 3 -39.81 -23.28 5.00
N PRO A 4 -40.09 -24.38 5.73
CA PRO A 4 -41.24 -24.43 6.63
C PRO A 4 -41.03 -23.46 7.81
N PRO A 5 -42.11 -22.88 8.35
CA PRO A 5 -42.01 -22.01 9.52
C PRO A 5 -41.55 -22.83 10.72
N VAL A 6 -40.45 -22.40 11.35
CA VAL A 6 -39.99 -22.93 12.63
C VAL A 6 -41.10 -22.66 13.66
N PRO A 7 -41.59 -23.68 14.40
CA PRO A 7 -42.65 -23.47 15.37
C PRO A 7 -42.16 -22.52 16.46
N PRO A 8 -43.03 -21.65 17.00
CA PRO A 8 -42.64 -20.73 18.06
C PRO A 8 -42.21 -21.56 19.28
N LEU A 9 -40.93 -21.47 19.64
CA LEU A 9 -40.42 -21.92 20.93
C LEU A 9 -41.34 -21.32 22.02
N ARG A 10 -42.09 -22.17 22.75
CA ARG A 10 -42.83 -21.75 23.95
C ARG A 10 -41.82 -21.05 24.86
N ARG A 11 -41.93 -19.73 25.00
CA ARG A 11 -41.10 -18.96 25.93
C ARG A 11 -41.60 -19.27 27.34
N VAL A 12 -40.93 -20.21 27.99
CA VAL A 12 -41.05 -20.38 29.43
C VAL A 12 -40.21 -19.27 30.06
N SER A 13 -40.78 -18.49 30.97
CA SER A 13 -40.04 -17.42 31.67
C SER A 13 -39.45 -17.97 32.97
N CYS A 14 -38.37 -17.34 33.46
CA CYS A 14 -37.83 -17.71 34.78
C CYS A 14 -38.90 -17.59 35.87
N GLY A 15 -39.80 -16.60 35.77
CA GLY A 15 -40.90 -16.42 36.71
C GLY A 15 -41.90 -17.58 36.72
N SER A 16 -42.28 -18.10 35.54
CA SER A 16 -43.19 -19.25 35.47
C SER A 16 -42.58 -20.54 36.00
N LEU A 17 -41.27 -20.76 35.78
CA LEU A 17 -40.56 -21.93 36.33
C LEU A 17 -40.37 -21.83 37.85
N LEU A 18 -40.08 -20.63 38.36
CA LEU A 18 -40.00 -20.40 39.81
C LEU A 18 -41.35 -20.61 40.50
N GLN A 19 -42.45 -20.18 39.87
CA GLN A 19 -43.80 -20.42 40.41
C GLN A 19 -44.13 -21.91 40.46
N GLU A 20 -43.86 -22.66 39.39
CA GLU A 20 -44.04 -24.12 39.36
C GLU A 20 -43.18 -24.81 40.43
N LEU A 21 -41.92 -24.36 40.62
CA LEU A 21 -41.04 -24.88 41.66
C LEU A 21 -41.57 -24.60 43.08
N GLN A 22 -42.17 -23.43 43.32
CA GLN A 22 -42.79 -23.08 44.59
C GLN A 22 -44.03 -23.91 44.90
N GLU A 23 -44.87 -24.18 43.89
CA GLU A 23 -46.03 -25.08 44.01
C GLU A 23 -45.57 -26.49 44.39
N LEU A 24 -44.58 -27.03 43.68
CA LEU A 24 -43.99 -28.36 43.97
C LEU A 24 -43.35 -28.45 45.36
N TRP A 25 -42.64 -27.41 45.80
CA TRP A 25 -42.12 -27.37 47.17
C TRP A 25 -43.21 -27.39 48.23
N GLY A 26 -44.35 -26.74 47.95
CA GLY A 26 -45.55 -26.79 48.79
C GLY A 26 -46.15 -28.19 48.87
N GLU A 27 -46.19 -28.92 47.75
CA GLU A 27 -46.71 -30.29 47.69
C GLU A 27 -45.82 -31.32 48.42
N ILE A 28 -44.50 -31.20 48.27
CA ILE A 28 -43.52 -32.14 48.87
C ILE A 28 -43.23 -31.80 50.33
N GLY A 29 -43.52 -30.57 50.77
CA GLY A 29 -43.24 -30.11 52.13
C GLY A 29 -41.77 -29.72 52.34
N GLN A 30 -41.14 -29.09 51.35
CA GLN A 30 -39.74 -28.64 51.42
C GLN A 30 -39.53 -27.63 52.56
N ASP A 31 -38.47 -27.76 53.35
CA ASP A 31 -38.09 -26.83 54.42
C ASP A 31 -37.78 -25.42 53.88
N GLU A 32 -38.21 -24.37 54.58
CA GLU A 32 -38.05 -22.97 54.13
C GLU A 32 -36.59 -22.59 53.94
N MET A 33 -35.70 -23.01 54.85
CA MET A 33 -34.27 -22.71 54.72
C MET A 33 -33.65 -23.35 53.48
N GLU A 34 -34.14 -24.53 53.08
CA GLU A 34 -33.69 -25.19 51.85
C GLU A 34 -34.27 -24.51 50.60
N ARG A 35 -35.53 -24.04 50.64
CA ARG A 35 -36.10 -23.22 49.56
C ARG A 35 -35.30 -21.95 49.35
N ASP A 36 -34.99 -21.21 50.42
CA ASP A 36 -34.18 -19.98 50.36
C ASP A 36 -32.78 -20.27 49.81
N ARG A 37 -32.14 -21.36 50.24
CA ARG A 37 -30.85 -21.80 49.69
C ARG A 37 -30.93 -22.06 48.18
N MET A 38 -31.94 -22.79 47.72
CA MET A 38 -32.12 -23.09 46.30
C MET A 38 -32.42 -21.84 45.47
N ILE A 39 -33.23 -20.90 45.99
CA ILE A 39 -33.50 -19.62 45.32
C ILE A 39 -32.20 -18.81 45.17
N LEU A 40 -31.43 -18.65 46.24
CA LEU A 40 -30.15 -17.94 46.21
C LEU A 40 -29.17 -18.58 45.21
N GLN A 41 -29.14 -19.91 45.13
CA GLN A 41 -28.31 -20.61 44.15
C GLN A 41 -28.76 -20.31 42.71
N LEU A 42 -30.06 -20.31 42.43
CA LEU A 42 -30.60 -19.96 41.11
C LEU A 42 -30.29 -18.51 40.72
N GLU A 43 -30.36 -17.58 41.68
CA GLU A 43 -29.99 -16.18 41.48
C GLU A 43 -28.50 -16.04 41.15
N GLU A 44 -27.62 -16.71 41.90
CA GLU A 44 -26.19 -16.69 41.65
C GLU A 44 -25.83 -17.35 40.30
N ASP A 45 -26.46 -18.47 39.95
CA ASP A 45 -26.27 -19.13 38.66
C ASP A 45 -26.72 -18.22 37.50
N CYS A 46 -27.86 -17.55 37.64
CA CYS A 46 -28.37 -16.59 36.68
C CYS A 46 -27.40 -15.40 36.50
N LEU A 47 -26.92 -14.82 37.61
CA LEU A 47 -25.90 -13.76 37.60
C LEU A 47 -24.60 -14.22 36.94
N ASN A 48 -24.16 -15.45 37.18
CA ASN A 48 -22.96 -16.02 36.57
C ASN A 48 -23.08 -16.12 35.04
N VAL A 49 -24.25 -16.51 34.53
CA VAL A 49 -24.51 -16.51 33.07
C VAL A 49 -24.41 -15.10 32.50
N TYR A 50 -25.02 -14.10 33.14
CA TYR A 50 -24.92 -12.70 32.69
C TYR A 50 -23.48 -12.18 32.75
N ARG A 51 -22.78 -12.40 33.86
CA ARG A 51 -21.37 -12.01 34.05
C ARG A 51 -20.48 -12.59 32.95
N LYS A 52 -20.62 -13.89 32.67
CA LYS A 52 -19.90 -14.57 31.59
C LYS A 52 -20.20 -13.94 30.22
N LYS A 53 -21.46 -13.59 29.95
CA LYS A 53 -21.84 -12.97 28.66
C LYS A 53 -21.29 -11.55 28.53
N VAL A 54 -21.36 -10.76 29.61
CA VAL A 54 -20.76 -9.42 29.65
C VAL A 54 -19.25 -9.49 29.42
N ASP A 55 -18.55 -10.40 30.09
CA ASP A 55 -17.10 -10.56 29.93
C ASP A 55 -16.71 -11.07 28.54
N GLN A 56 -17.55 -11.91 27.92
CA GLN A 56 -17.35 -12.30 26.52
C GLN A 56 -17.46 -11.09 25.59
N THR A 57 -18.53 -10.28 25.73
CA THR A 57 -18.73 -9.09 24.89
C THR A 57 -17.65 -8.04 25.14
N ARG A 58 -17.18 -7.88 26.39
CA ARG A 58 -16.08 -6.97 26.73
C ARG A 58 -14.78 -7.38 26.03
N ARG A 59 -14.47 -8.69 25.98
CA ARG A 59 -13.32 -9.22 25.23
C ARG A 59 -13.46 -8.96 23.74
N GLN A 60 -14.60 -9.29 23.13
CA GLN A 60 -14.87 -9.00 21.72
C GLN A 60 -14.70 -7.51 21.38
N LYS A 61 -15.18 -6.62 22.26
CA LYS A 61 -14.97 -5.17 22.11
C LYS A 61 -13.48 -4.79 22.12
N ALA A 62 -12.70 -5.36 23.04
CA ALA A 62 -11.27 -5.11 23.13
C ALA A 62 -10.53 -5.58 21.86
N ASP A 63 -10.87 -6.78 21.36
CA ASP A 63 -10.30 -7.33 20.12
C ASP A 63 -10.60 -6.42 18.92
N LEU A 64 -11.84 -5.90 18.81
CA LEU A 64 -12.21 -4.95 17.75
C LEU A 64 -11.42 -3.64 17.84
N ILE A 65 -11.26 -3.07 19.03
CA ILE A 65 -10.46 -1.85 19.23
C ILE A 65 -9.00 -2.08 18.84
N GLN A 66 -8.46 -3.25 19.20
CA GLN A 66 -7.09 -3.62 18.85
C GLN A 66 -6.94 -3.75 17.33
N ALA A 67 -7.85 -4.44 16.65
CA ALA A 67 -7.84 -4.57 15.19
C ALA A 67 -7.94 -3.20 14.49
N LEU A 68 -8.80 -2.30 14.99
CA LEU A 68 -8.88 -0.92 14.51
C LEU A 68 -7.54 -0.20 14.65
N SER A 69 -6.90 -0.27 15.82
CA SER A 69 -5.62 0.39 16.07
C SER A 69 -4.50 -0.11 15.14
N PHE A 70 -4.48 -1.41 14.81
CA PHE A 70 -3.53 -1.96 13.85
C PHE A 70 -3.79 -1.44 12.44
N GLY A 71 -5.05 -1.42 12.01
CA GLY A 71 -5.41 -0.88 10.70
C GLY A 71 -5.08 0.61 10.55
N GLU A 72 -5.35 1.41 11.59
CA GLU A 72 -5.00 2.83 11.64
C GLU A 72 -3.49 3.04 11.59
N ALA A 73 -2.70 2.21 12.30
CA ALA A 73 -1.25 2.27 12.27
C ALA A 73 -0.68 1.94 10.88
N ASP A 74 -1.26 0.94 10.19
CA ASP A 74 -0.88 0.60 8.82
C ASP A 74 -1.21 1.74 7.83
N ILE A 75 -2.37 2.38 7.98
CA ILE A 75 -2.75 3.57 7.21
C ILE A 75 -1.73 4.68 7.43
N ASP A 76 -1.45 5.03 8.70
CA ASP A 76 -0.50 6.08 9.07
C ASP A 76 0.90 5.80 8.52
N LYS A 77 1.32 4.53 8.49
CA LYS A 77 2.61 4.08 7.93
C LYS A 77 2.67 4.31 6.41
N ILE A 78 1.63 3.93 5.67
CA ILE A 78 1.60 4.11 4.21
C ILE A 78 1.55 5.60 3.85
N LEU A 79 0.70 6.37 4.53
CA LEU A 79 0.60 7.83 4.33
C LEU A 79 1.91 8.55 4.65
N SER A 80 2.61 8.10 5.69
CA SER A 80 3.97 8.56 5.99
C SER A 80 4.93 8.35 4.82
N ALA A 81 4.95 7.14 4.27
CA ALA A 81 5.82 6.83 3.13
C ALA A 81 5.45 7.67 1.90
N LEU A 82 4.15 7.86 1.64
CA LEU A 82 3.66 8.69 0.53
C LEU A 82 3.85 10.20 0.75
N GLY A 83 4.14 10.65 1.99
CA GLY A 83 4.20 12.06 2.34
C GLY A 83 2.84 12.76 2.38
N GLU A 84 1.75 12.00 2.59
CA GLU A 84 0.35 12.45 2.48
C GLU A 84 -0.37 12.52 3.84
N ARG A 85 0.37 12.59 4.96
CA ARG A 85 -0.20 12.61 6.32
C ARG A 85 -1.22 13.71 6.56
N GLU A 86 -1.01 14.89 5.97
CA GLU A 86 -1.85 16.07 6.19
C GLU A 86 -3.18 15.97 5.41
N SER A 87 -3.20 15.18 4.34
CA SER A 87 -4.35 14.96 3.48
C SER A 87 -5.36 14.00 4.11
N PHE A 88 -4.87 13.06 4.92
CA PHE A 88 -5.71 12.12 5.65
C PHE A 88 -6.17 12.76 6.94
N SER A 89 -7.24 13.56 6.84
CA SER A 89 -7.88 14.05 8.05
C SER A 89 -8.43 12.85 8.81
N ARG A 90 -7.77 12.51 9.94
CA ARG A 90 -8.27 11.63 11.03
C ARG A 90 -9.70 11.99 11.51
N SER A 91 -10.24 13.09 10.98
CA SER A 91 -11.51 13.73 11.26
C SER A 91 -12.69 13.25 10.41
N GLU A 92 -12.51 12.39 9.39
CA GLU A 92 -13.58 11.43 9.09
C GLU A 92 -13.59 10.41 10.23
N LYS A 93 -14.03 10.86 11.41
CA LYS A 93 -14.42 9.98 12.51
C LYS A 93 -15.32 8.96 11.86
N LEU A 94 -14.84 7.74 11.72
CA LEU A 94 -15.57 6.63 11.17
C LEU A 94 -16.85 6.53 12.00
N GLY A 95 -17.91 7.23 11.59
CA GLY A 95 -19.14 7.29 12.35
C GLY A 95 -19.74 5.90 12.38
N GLY A 96 -20.32 5.53 13.51
CA GLY A 96 -20.95 4.23 13.69
C GLY A 96 -20.31 3.37 14.78
N THR A 97 -20.67 2.10 14.75
CA THR A 97 -20.21 1.05 15.67
C THR A 97 -18.79 0.58 15.33
N LEU A 98 -18.08 -0.04 16.28
CA LEU A 98 -16.73 -0.56 16.06
C LEU A 98 -16.64 -1.52 14.84
N MET A 99 -17.69 -2.30 14.57
CA MET A 99 -17.72 -3.18 13.40
C MET A 99 -17.81 -2.40 12.08
N GLU A 100 -18.62 -1.33 12.04
CA GLU A 100 -18.73 -0.46 10.86
C GLU A 100 -17.43 0.32 10.62
N GLN A 101 -16.77 0.76 11.69
CA GLN A 101 -15.44 1.37 11.60
C GLN A 101 -14.43 0.39 11.00
N LEU A 102 -14.41 -0.86 11.48
CA LEU A 102 -13.46 -1.87 11.02
C LEU A 102 -13.72 -2.26 9.56
N ALA A 103 -14.99 -2.35 9.15
CA ALA A 103 -15.37 -2.61 7.76
C ALA A 103 -14.90 -1.53 6.78
N LYS A 104 -14.74 -0.29 7.25
CA LYS A 104 -14.25 0.85 6.44
C LYS A 104 -12.72 0.91 6.35
N ILE A 105 -11.98 0.29 7.29
CA ILE A 105 -10.51 0.28 7.24
C ILE A 105 -9.99 -0.49 6.02
N GLU A 106 -10.54 -1.67 5.75
CA GLU A 106 -10.06 -2.54 4.67
C GLU A 106 -10.08 -1.88 3.27
N PRO A 107 -11.17 -1.23 2.81
CA PRO A 107 -11.17 -0.56 1.51
C PRO A 107 -10.17 0.62 1.46
N VAL A 108 -9.99 1.34 2.57
CA VAL A 108 -9.01 2.43 2.65
C VAL A 108 -7.58 1.90 2.54
N LEU A 109 -7.26 0.81 3.26
CA LEU A 109 -5.96 0.15 3.16
C LEU A 109 -5.70 -0.37 1.75
N LYS A 110 -6.72 -0.93 1.09
CA LYS A 110 -6.60 -1.43 -0.29
C LYS A 110 -6.24 -0.29 -1.25
N ASP A 111 -6.95 0.83 -1.18
CA ASP A 111 -6.66 2.02 -1.99
C ASP A 111 -5.22 2.55 -1.73
N LEU A 112 -4.85 2.70 -0.45
CA LEU A 112 -3.52 3.18 -0.08
C LEU A 112 -2.39 2.26 -0.54
N ARG A 113 -2.57 0.94 -0.40
CA ARG A 113 -1.61 -0.05 -0.89
C ARG A 113 -1.46 0.02 -2.41
N GLN A 114 -2.55 0.16 -3.14
CA GLN A 114 -2.51 0.34 -4.59
C GLN A 114 -1.73 1.61 -4.97
N ARG A 115 -2.05 2.76 -4.37
CA ARG A 115 -1.34 4.02 -4.64
C ARG A 115 0.14 3.95 -4.30
N ARG A 116 0.50 3.28 -3.21
CA ARG A 116 1.90 3.00 -2.84
C ARG A 116 2.60 2.20 -3.93
N ASP A 117 1.99 1.12 -4.41
CA ASP A 117 2.59 0.24 -5.41
C ASP A 117 2.76 0.96 -6.77
N GLU A 118 1.77 1.76 -7.18
CA GLU A 118 1.86 2.64 -8.34
C GLU A 118 3.04 3.63 -8.20
N ARG A 119 3.19 4.27 -7.03
CA ARG A 119 4.28 5.21 -6.78
C ARG A 119 5.66 4.56 -6.78
N VAL A 120 5.78 3.35 -6.23
CA VAL A 120 7.02 2.54 -6.30
C VAL A 120 7.39 2.26 -7.75
N ASN A 121 6.41 1.86 -8.58
CA ASN A 121 6.64 1.58 -9.99
C ASN A 121 7.09 2.84 -10.75
N GLU A 122 6.48 3.99 -10.49
CA GLU A 122 6.89 5.27 -11.09
C GLU A 122 8.33 5.65 -10.72
N LEU A 123 8.68 5.59 -9.43
CA LEU A 123 10.02 5.90 -8.95
C LEU A 123 11.08 4.96 -9.57
N ARG A 124 10.76 3.67 -9.68
CA ARG A 124 11.62 2.67 -10.31
C ARG A 124 11.85 2.97 -11.78
N ALA A 125 10.80 3.32 -12.51
CA ALA A 125 10.91 3.66 -13.93
C ALA A 125 11.82 4.89 -14.15
N VAL A 126 11.62 5.96 -13.36
CA VAL A 126 12.44 7.18 -13.46
C VAL A 126 13.90 6.90 -13.10
N GLN A 127 14.16 6.16 -12.02
CA GLN A 127 15.54 5.82 -11.64
C GLN A 127 16.23 4.95 -12.70
N LEU A 128 15.52 3.99 -13.29
CA LEU A 128 16.09 3.15 -14.35
C LEU A 128 16.48 4.01 -15.57
N GLU A 129 15.64 4.99 -15.95
CA GLU A 129 15.98 5.92 -17.02
C GLU A 129 17.19 6.80 -16.69
N ILE A 130 17.30 7.28 -15.45
CA ILE A 130 18.46 8.05 -14.96
C ILE A 130 19.74 7.22 -15.11
N VAL A 131 19.77 5.99 -14.59
CA VAL A 131 20.94 5.12 -14.66
C VAL A 131 21.30 4.83 -16.12
N ARG A 132 20.31 4.55 -16.97
CA ARG A 132 20.52 4.33 -18.41
C ARG A 132 21.18 5.55 -19.06
N LEU A 133 20.65 6.75 -18.84
CA LEU A 133 21.22 7.97 -19.41
C LEU A 133 22.61 8.27 -18.87
N GLN A 134 22.87 8.04 -17.60
CA GLN A 134 24.21 8.20 -17.02
C GLN A 134 25.23 7.27 -17.67
N ALA A 135 24.86 6.01 -17.93
CA ALA A 135 25.70 5.04 -18.63
C ALA A 135 25.97 5.46 -20.08
N GLU A 136 24.94 5.94 -20.80
CA GLU A 136 25.09 6.46 -22.16
C GLU A 136 26.01 7.69 -22.21
N ILE A 137 25.86 8.63 -21.28
CA ILE A 137 26.66 9.86 -21.19
C ILE A 137 28.13 9.54 -20.84
N SER A 138 28.36 8.53 -20.01
CA SER A 138 29.69 8.12 -19.57
C SER A 138 30.41 7.22 -20.57
N GLY A 139 29.72 6.78 -21.63
CA GLY A 139 30.26 5.84 -22.61
C GLY A 139 30.43 4.41 -22.07
N THR A 140 29.95 4.15 -20.85
CA THR A 140 29.93 2.82 -20.22
C THR A 140 28.66 2.09 -20.63
N ILE A 141 28.46 1.88 -21.93
CA ILE A 141 27.36 1.05 -22.42
C ILE A 141 27.85 -0.40 -22.30
N ASP A 142 27.66 -1.00 -21.13
CA ASP A 142 27.75 -2.45 -21.03
C ASP A 142 26.45 -3.02 -21.61
N HIS A 143 26.54 -3.95 -22.56
CA HIS A 143 25.40 -4.62 -23.17
C HIS A 143 24.74 -5.64 -22.23
N GLY A 144 24.93 -5.49 -20.90
CA GLY A 144 24.53 -6.41 -19.85
C GLY A 144 23.76 -5.72 -18.73
N ASP A 145 22.60 -6.30 -18.44
CA ASP A 145 21.61 -6.02 -17.38
C ASP A 145 21.90 -4.85 -16.42
N LEU A 146 21.21 -3.73 -16.64
CA LEU A 146 21.19 -2.61 -15.69
C LEU A 146 20.64 -3.12 -14.35
N THR A 147 21.47 -3.08 -13.30
CA THR A 147 21.04 -3.44 -11.94
C THR A 147 19.80 -2.64 -11.57
N THR A 148 18.73 -3.34 -11.23
CA THR A 148 17.44 -2.71 -10.92
C THR A 148 17.62 -1.79 -9.71
N PRO A 149 17.32 -0.48 -9.82
CA PRO A 149 17.57 0.45 -8.72
C PRO A 149 16.70 0.11 -7.51
N LEU A 150 17.33 0.07 -6.34
CA LEU A 150 16.65 -0.16 -5.07
C LEU A 150 15.82 1.06 -4.70
N ILE A 151 14.53 0.86 -4.46
CA ILE A 151 13.60 1.92 -4.05
C ILE A 151 13.59 1.99 -2.53
N ASP A 152 13.77 3.19 -1.99
CA ASP A 152 13.51 3.46 -0.58
C ASP A 152 12.00 3.51 -0.34
N GLU A 153 11.44 2.39 0.11
CA GLU A 153 10.01 2.26 0.43
C GLU A 153 9.57 3.13 1.61
N SER A 154 10.50 3.70 2.39
CA SER A 154 10.18 4.61 3.48
C SER A 154 9.88 6.03 3.01
N ASN A 155 10.27 6.39 1.78
CA ASN A 155 10.08 7.72 1.21
C ASN A 155 9.66 7.66 -0.27
N LEU A 156 8.36 7.57 -0.47
CA LEU A 156 7.66 7.55 -1.75
C LEU A 156 6.99 8.90 -2.05
N SER A 157 7.46 9.97 -1.41
CA SER A 157 6.84 11.29 -1.51
C SER A 157 6.86 11.87 -2.92
N LEU A 158 5.86 12.70 -3.24
CA LEU A 158 5.83 13.44 -4.50
C LEU A 158 7.05 14.35 -4.66
N ARG A 159 7.58 14.88 -3.55
CA ARG A 159 8.83 15.65 -3.54
C ARG A 159 9.99 14.81 -4.07
N LYS A 160 10.17 13.59 -3.56
CA LYS A 160 11.24 12.69 -4.01
C LYS A 160 11.12 12.33 -5.49
N LEU A 161 9.89 12.07 -5.94
CA LEU A 161 9.62 11.82 -7.35
C LEU A 161 9.95 13.05 -8.22
N GLY A 162 9.60 14.25 -7.75
CA GLY A 162 9.92 15.52 -8.41
C GLY A 162 11.43 15.76 -8.53
N GLU A 163 12.18 15.50 -7.46
CA GLU A 163 13.66 15.59 -7.47
C GLU A 163 14.27 14.67 -8.53
N LEU A 164 13.81 13.41 -8.60
CA LEU A 164 14.31 12.46 -9.60
C LEU A 164 13.93 12.87 -11.03
N LYS A 165 12.69 13.36 -11.25
CA LYS A 165 12.28 13.88 -12.55
C LYS A 165 13.10 15.11 -12.97
N ALA A 166 13.47 15.98 -12.02
CA ALA A 166 14.35 17.12 -12.29
C ALA A 166 15.76 16.64 -12.71
N GLN A 167 16.34 15.69 -11.97
CA GLN A 167 17.63 15.08 -12.33
C GLN A 167 17.59 14.42 -13.72
N LEU A 168 16.51 13.71 -14.03
CA LEU A 168 16.32 13.09 -15.34
C LEU A 168 16.34 14.15 -16.46
N ASN A 169 15.63 15.26 -16.26
CA ASN A 169 15.58 16.36 -17.22
C ASN A 169 16.97 17.02 -17.39
N GLU A 170 17.71 17.25 -16.30
CA GLU A 170 19.08 17.77 -16.35
C GLU A 170 20.03 16.85 -17.14
N LEU A 171 19.92 15.53 -16.96
CA LEU A 171 20.71 14.57 -17.73
C LEU A 171 20.33 14.57 -19.22
N GLN A 172 19.05 14.70 -19.54
CA GLN A 172 18.58 14.80 -20.91
C GLN A 172 19.09 16.08 -21.59
N THR A 173 19.07 17.22 -20.89
CA THR A 173 19.58 18.49 -21.44
C THR A 173 21.10 18.44 -21.63
N GLU A 174 21.85 17.90 -20.67
CA GLU A 174 23.30 17.71 -20.79
C GLU A 174 23.66 16.79 -21.97
N LYS A 175 22.97 15.65 -22.12
CA LYS A 175 23.16 14.75 -23.26
C LYS A 175 22.93 15.47 -24.59
N ASN A 176 21.84 16.24 -24.70
CA ASN A 176 21.53 16.99 -25.92
C ASN A 176 22.58 18.06 -26.22
N LEU A 177 23.08 18.76 -25.20
CA LEU A 177 24.14 19.76 -25.35
C LEU A 177 25.45 19.12 -25.85
N ARG A 178 25.83 17.95 -25.31
CA ARG A 178 26.99 17.19 -25.80
C ARG A 178 26.83 16.76 -27.24
N LEU A 179 25.66 16.25 -27.63
CA LEU A 179 25.37 15.86 -29.01
C LEU A 179 25.48 17.05 -29.97
N GLN A 180 24.96 18.22 -29.60
CA GLN A 180 25.11 19.44 -30.41
C GLN A 180 26.58 19.85 -30.57
N LYS A 181 27.37 19.77 -29.49
CA LYS A 181 28.81 20.07 -29.55
C LYS A 181 29.57 19.10 -30.45
N ILE A 182 29.24 17.81 -30.36
CA ILE A 182 29.81 16.77 -31.24
C ILE A 182 29.46 17.06 -32.70
N ASP A 183 28.21 17.41 -33.01
CA ASP A 183 27.78 17.75 -34.38
C ASP A 183 28.54 18.96 -34.95
N ILE A 184 28.73 20.02 -34.15
CA ILE A 184 29.54 21.19 -34.54
C ILE A 184 30.98 20.76 -34.84
N GLN A 185 31.59 19.96 -33.96
CA GLN A 185 32.96 19.48 -34.16
C GLN A 185 33.10 18.62 -35.42
N ILE A 186 32.15 17.71 -35.67
CA ILE A 186 32.11 16.88 -36.88
C ILE A 186 32.01 17.77 -38.13
N LYS A 187 31.16 18.81 -38.12
CA LYS A 187 31.04 19.76 -39.23
C LYS A 187 32.37 20.49 -39.50
N SER A 188 33.03 21.01 -38.46
CA SER A 188 34.31 21.69 -38.61
C SER A 188 35.42 20.77 -39.12
N ILE A 189 35.50 19.53 -38.62
CA ILE A 189 36.47 18.54 -39.11
C ILE A 189 36.24 18.26 -40.61
N ASN A 190 34.98 18.08 -41.02
CA ASN A 190 34.65 17.87 -42.42
C ASN A 190 35.02 19.06 -43.31
N GLU A 191 34.84 20.30 -42.85
CA GLU A 191 35.25 21.51 -43.58
C GLU A 191 36.78 21.59 -43.76
N VAL A 192 37.54 21.32 -42.70
CA VAL A 192 39.01 21.29 -42.75
C VAL A 192 39.49 20.19 -43.69
N CYS A 193 38.94 18.98 -43.59
CA CYS A 193 39.30 17.88 -44.49
C CYS A 193 39.04 18.23 -45.96
N LYS A 194 37.88 18.85 -46.26
CA LYS A 194 37.56 19.35 -47.62
C LYS A 194 38.58 20.38 -48.11
N MET A 195 38.98 21.34 -47.26
CA MET A 195 39.97 22.36 -47.62
C MET A 195 41.34 21.75 -47.93
N MET A 196 41.72 20.71 -47.20
CA MET A 196 42.98 19.98 -47.40
C MET A 196 42.90 18.93 -48.52
N SER A 197 41.76 18.78 -49.21
CA SER A 197 41.51 17.69 -50.17
C SER A 197 41.78 16.29 -49.58
N PHE A 198 41.49 16.13 -48.29
CA PHE A 198 41.67 14.89 -47.54
C PHE A 198 40.36 14.11 -47.48
N ASP A 199 40.35 12.86 -47.92
CA ASP A 199 39.17 11.99 -47.81
C ASP A 199 39.08 11.38 -46.41
N LEU A 200 38.35 12.07 -45.53
CA LEU A 200 38.09 11.62 -44.17
C LEU A 200 37.39 10.26 -44.11
N LYS A 201 36.56 9.93 -45.11
CA LYS A 201 35.75 8.71 -45.09
C LYS A 201 36.60 7.49 -45.41
N GLU A 202 37.52 7.61 -46.37
CA GLU A 202 38.52 6.58 -46.68
C GLU A 202 39.43 6.34 -45.48
N ALA A 203 39.98 7.41 -44.89
CA ALA A 203 40.86 7.31 -43.72
C ALA A 203 40.18 6.69 -42.48
N LEU A 204 38.90 7.02 -42.21
CA LEU A 204 38.15 6.40 -41.11
C LEU A 204 37.83 4.92 -41.39
N HIS A 205 37.55 4.56 -42.63
CA HIS A 205 37.34 3.17 -43.03
C HIS A 205 38.60 2.34 -42.82
N ASP A 206 39.78 2.89 -43.13
CA ASP A 206 41.07 2.23 -42.93
C ASP A 206 41.39 1.97 -41.45
N VAL A 207 40.90 2.83 -40.53
CA VAL A 207 41.03 2.63 -39.08
C VAL A 207 40.04 1.56 -38.59
N HIS A 208 38.74 1.73 -38.86
CA HIS A 208 37.73 0.72 -38.59
C HIS A 208 36.43 1.01 -39.36
N PRO A 209 35.81 0.01 -40.03
CA PRO A 209 34.61 0.21 -40.85
C PRO A 209 33.42 0.85 -40.10
N SER A 210 33.31 0.67 -38.77
CA SER A 210 32.23 1.27 -37.97
C SER A 210 32.32 2.79 -37.84
N TYR A 211 33.50 3.40 -38.01
CA TYR A 211 33.68 4.85 -37.95
C TYR A 211 33.29 5.54 -39.25
N ALA A 212 33.32 4.84 -40.38
CA ALA A 212 32.85 5.37 -41.66
C ALA A 212 31.33 5.64 -41.67
N GLU A 213 30.58 5.08 -40.72
CA GLU A 213 29.14 5.36 -40.52
C GLU A 213 28.86 6.66 -39.74
N LEU A 214 29.88 7.28 -39.11
CA LEU A 214 29.73 8.49 -38.28
C LEU A 214 29.24 9.73 -39.05
N GLY A 215 29.32 9.70 -40.39
CA GLY A 215 28.76 10.73 -41.28
C GLY A 215 27.25 10.61 -41.52
N ARG A 216 26.58 9.54 -41.07
CA ARG A 216 25.11 9.47 -41.06
C ARG A 216 24.60 10.03 -39.74
N SER A 217 24.28 11.31 -39.74
CA SER A 217 23.33 11.90 -38.79
C SER A 217 22.03 11.08 -38.85
N LYS A 218 21.91 10.08 -37.98
CA LYS A 218 20.60 9.50 -37.66
C LYS A 218 19.85 10.60 -36.93
N SER A 219 19.03 11.33 -37.67
CA SER A 219 17.95 12.14 -37.13
C SER A 219 17.12 11.23 -36.25
N ILE A 220 17.32 11.31 -34.94
CA ILE A 220 16.42 10.72 -33.96
C ILE A 220 15.20 11.65 -33.93
N SER A 221 14.29 11.44 -34.87
CA SER A 221 12.91 11.88 -34.71
C SER A 221 12.30 11.07 -33.57
N LYS A 222 11.88 11.77 -32.52
CA LYS A 222 10.80 11.34 -31.65
C LYS A 222 9.89 12.52 -31.42
#